data_AF-A0A6L5WMD4-F1
#
_entry.id   AF-A0A6L5WMD4-F1
#
_cell.length_a   1.000
_cell.length_b   1.000
_cell.length_c   1.000
_cell.angle_alpha   90.00
_cell.angle_beta   90.00
_cell.angle_gamma   90.00
#
_symmetry.space_group_name_H-M   'P 1'
#
loop_
_entity.id
_entity.type
_entity.pdbx_description
1 polymer ?
#
loop_
_entity_poly.entity_id
_entity_poly.type
_entity_poly.pdbx_seq_one_letter_code
_entity_poly.pdbx_strand_id
1 'polypeptide(L)'
;MMKKGFSLIELVLSIVIIGISVSVLPNVIAQTNKLNITALEQSLLYDAKTLSKIILSKPWDSKIVCETKATSDYYVGIYQTDDTTISDLKISRPGILDASNREAVKPWIKASSVGDFNSTSSSCGSYNDKRQDIDDYNGISIEQQAYVSSSLINSKTTVSVKYEKSTNKGIIELQDDSGIRDIKKIEVTSEDRDNPKYKIKLVYYLANVGEPKQIPTAKWK
;
A
#
# COMPACT_ATOMS: atom_id res chain seq x y z
N MET A 1 71.72 -10.69 14.22
CA MET A 1 70.38 -10.55 13.63
C MET A 1 70.44 -11.11 12.20
N MET A 2 69.97 -12.33 11.95
CA MET A 2 70.11 -12.98 10.63
C MET A 2 69.17 -12.31 9.61
N LYS A 3 69.72 -11.63 8.62
CA LYS A 3 68.98 -11.23 7.42
C LYS A 3 68.76 -12.50 6.58
N LYS A 4 67.56 -13.08 6.64
CA LYS A 4 67.18 -14.22 5.80
C LYS A 4 66.87 -13.70 4.40
N GLY A 5 67.62 -14.16 3.40
CA GLY A 5 67.35 -13.90 1.99
C GLY A 5 66.12 -14.69 1.54
N PHE A 6 65.31 -14.07 0.68
CA PHE A 6 64.12 -14.69 0.12
C PHE A 6 64.51 -15.81 -0.86
N SER A 7 63.91 -16.99 -0.74
CA SER A 7 64.13 -18.07 -1.71
C SER A 7 63.36 -17.80 -3.00
N LEU A 8 63.88 -18.23 -4.15
CA LEU A 8 63.26 -18.01 -5.46
C LEU A 8 61.85 -18.62 -5.55
N ILE A 9 61.64 -19.79 -4.93
CA ILE A 9 60.32 -20.43 -4.88
C ILE A 9 59.31 -19.60 -4.09
N GLU A 10 59.76 -18.98 -2.99
CA GLU A 10 58.92 -18.15 -2.12
C GLU A 10 58.49 -16.87 -2.87
N LEU A 11 59.37 -16.34 -3.73
CA LEU A 11 59.10 -15.18 -4.59
C LEU A 11 58.02 -15.49 -5.62
N VAL A 12 58.16 -16.60 -6.33
CA VAL A 12 57.19 -17.03 -7.34
C VAL A 12 55.83 -17.29 -6.70
N LEU A 13 55.80 -18.01 -5.57
CA LEU A 13 54.56 -18.31 -4.86
C LEU A 13 53.85 -17.01 -4.42
N SER A 14 54.61 -16.04 -3.92
CA SER A 14 54.09 -14.75 -3.45
C SER A 14 53.45 -13.95 -4.59
N ILE A 15 54.09 -13.89 -5.77
CA ILE A 15 53.55 -13.18 -6.94
C ILE A 15 52.26 -13.85 -7.44
N VAL A 16 52.21 -15.18 -7.46
CA VAL A 16 51.01 -15.93 -7.87
C VAL A 16 49.85 -15.66 -6.90
N ILE A 17 50.09 -15.72 -5.59
CA ILE A 17 49.06 -15.45 -4.57
C ILE A 17 48.53 -14.01 -4.70
N ILE A 18 49.40 -13.03 -4.88
CA ILE A 18 48.99 -11.63 -5.07
C ILE A 18 48.21 -11.47 -6.38
N GLY A 19 48.68 -12.07 -7.49
CA GLY A 19 48.00 -12.01 -8.79
C GLY A 19 46.59 -12.57 -8.75
N ILE A 20 46.41 -13.73 -8.12
CA ILE A 20 45.08 -14.33 -7.92
C ILE A 20 44.23 -13.44 -7.01
N SER A 21 44.77 -12.97 -5.88
CA SER A 21 44.03 -12.13 -4.92
C SER A 21 43.54 -10.82 -5.56
N VAL A 22 44.41 -10.16 -6.32
CA VAL A 22 44.09 -8.90 -7.04
C VAL A 22 43.08 -9.14 -8.15
N SER A 23 43.10 -10.31 -8.81
CA SER A 23 42.10 -10.64 -9.83
C SER A 23 40.68 -10.81 -9.29
N VAL A 24 40.53 -11.26 -8.04
CA VAL A 24 39.23 -11.55 -7.41
C VAL A 24 38.61 -10.32 -6.74
N LEU A 25 39.44 -9.39 -6.25
CA LEU A 25 39.01 -8.19 -5.52
C LEU A 25 37.91 -7.37 -6.23
N PRO A 26 38.02 -7.02 -7.53
CA PRO A 26 36.97 -6.26 -8.22
C PRO A 26 35.61 -6.96 -8.23
N ASN A 27 35.61 -8.29 -8.38
CA ASN A 27 34.40 -9.09 -8.41
C ASN A 27 33.73 -9.15 -7.04
N VAL A 28 34.51 -9.23 -5.96
CA VAL A 28 33.97 -9.19 -4.59
C VAL A 28 33.34 -7.84 -4.32
N ILE A 29 34.01 -6.73 -4.65
CA ILE A 29 33.47 -5.38 -4.45
C ILE A 29 32.18 -5.19 -5.25
N ALA A 30 32.15 -5.62 -6.52
CA ALA A 30 30.96 -5.53 -7.35
C ALA A 30 29.79 -6.35 -6.78
N GLN A 31 30.06 -7.56 -6.27
CA GLN A 31 29.06 -8.39 -5.63
C GLN A 31 28.52 -7.77 -4.34
N THR A 32 29.40 -7.25 -3.47
CA THR A 32 28.98 -6.56 -2.24
C THR A 32 28.09 -5.36 -2.55
N ASN A 33 28.44 -4.55 -3.54
CA ASN A 33 27.61 -3.42 -3.97
C ASN A 33 26.25 -3.87 -4.48
N LYS A 34 26.21 -4.94 -5.28
CA LYS A 34 24.95 -5.52 -5.77
C LYS A 34 24.08 -6.01 -4.62
N LEU A 35 24.66 -6.69 -3.63
CA LEU A 35 23.93 -7.17 -2.46
C LEU A 35 23.36 -6.02 -1.63
N ASN A 36 24.12 -4.93 -1.44
CA ASN A 36 23.64 -3.74 -0.74
C ASN A 36 22.44 -3.09 -1.46
N ILE A 37 22.50 -2.98 -2.79
CA ILE A 37 21.38 -2.46 -3.59
C ILE A 37 20.16 -3.38 -3.46
N THR A 38 20.34 -4.70 -3.58
CA THR A 38 19.22 -5.65 -3.43
C THR A 38 18.62 -5.60 -2.02
N ALA A 39 19.43 -5.44 -0.97
CA ALA A 39 18.94 -5.30 0.39
C ALA A 39 18.10 -4.01 0.56
N LEU A 40 18.56 -2.90 -0.02
CA LEU A 40 17.80 -1.65 -0.06
C LEU A 40 16.45 -1.83 -0.77
N GLU A 41 16.44 -2.43 -1.96
CA GLU A 41 15.21 -2.71 -2.72
C GLU A 41 14.23 -3.58 -1.93
N GLN A 42 14.73 -4.62 -1.24
CA GLN A 42 13.90 -5.47 -0.38
C GLN A 42 13.28 -4.66 0.76
N SER A 43 14.06 -3.80 1.41
CA SER A 43 13.54 -2.97 2.50
C SER A 43 12.45 -2.02 2.02
N LEU A 44 12.68 -1.28 0.92
CA LEU A 44 11.69 -0.38 0.33
C LEU A 44 10.40 -1.15 -0.05
N LEU A 45 10.55 -2.38 -0.54
CA LEU A 45 9.41 -3.24 -0.87
C LEU A 45 8.64 -3.65 0.37
N TYR A 46 9.33 -4.01 1.46
CA TYR A 46 8.69 -4.37 2.72
C TYR A 46 7.97 -3.18 3.35
N ASP A 47 8.55 -1.99 3.31
CA ASP A 47 7.92 -0.76 3.80
C ASP A 47 6.63 -0.48 3.04
N ALA A 48 6.71 -0.45 1.70
CA ALA A 48 5.55 -0.24 0.84
C ALA A 48 4.48 -1.32 1.06
N LYS A 49 4.86 -2.61 1.14
CA LYS A 49 3.91 -3.71 1.37
C LYS A 49 3.25 -3.65 2.72
N THR A 50 3.98 -3.32 3.78
CA THR A 50 3.45 -3.24 5.13
C THR A 50 2.41 -2.15 5.23
N LEU A 51 2.73 -0.94 4.73
CA LEU A 51 1.77 0.16 4.71
C LEU A 51 0.57 -0.14 3.82
N SER A 52 0.80 -0.75 2.64
CA SER A 52 -0.28 -1.20 1.76
C SER A 52 -1.22 -2.17 2.49
N LYS A 53 -0.70 -3.17 3.21
CA LYS A 53 -1.53 -4.12 3.97
C LYS A 53 -2.38 -3.44 5.04
N ILE A 54 -1.82 -2.45 5.73
CA ILE A 54 -2.57 -1.66 6.72
C ILE A 54 -3.72 -0.93 6.01
N ILE A 55 -3.45 -0.24 4.91
CA ILE A 55 -4.49 0.49 4.14
C ILE A 55 -5.56 -0.47 3.62
N LEU A 56 -5.17 -1.56 2.96
CA LEU A 56 -6.09 -2.54 2.37
C LEU A 56 -6.91 -3.32 3.42
N SER A 57 -6.51 -3.30 4.70
CA SER A 57 -7.27 -3.90 5.79
C SER A 57 -8.39 -3.01 6.33
N LYS A 58 -8.38 -1.73 5.97
CA LYS A 58 -9.39 -0.75 6.39
C LYS A 58 -10.63 -0.87 5.52
N PRO A 59 -11.80 -0.47 6.05
CA PRO A 59 -13.01 -0.34 5.25
C PRO A 59 -12.77 0.56 4.04
N TRP A 60 -13.47 0.28 2.95
CA TRP A 60 -13.48 1.11 1.76
C TRP A 60 -13.90 2.53 2.12
N ASP A 61 -14.92 2.70 2.95
CA ASP A 61 -15.38 4.02 3.41
C ASP A 61 -16.08 3.94 4.77
N SER A 62 -15.76 4.86 5.67
CA SER A 62 -16.28 4.89 7.04
C SER A 62 -17.80 5.13 7.09
N LYS A 63 -18.37 5.86 6.13
CA LYS A 63 -19.82 6.12 6.05
C LYS A 63 -20.60 4.86 5.70
N ILE A 64 -20.01 3.92 4.97
CA ILE A 64 -20.61 2.60 4.74
C ILE A 64 -20.74 1.86 6.07
N VAL A 65 -19.64 1.77 6.82
CA VAL A 65 -19.60 1.04 8.10
C VAL A 65 -20.59 1.60 9.12
N CYS A 66 -20.74 2.93 9.16
CA CYS A 66 -21.73 3.62 9.99
C CYS A 66 -23.16 3.13 9.75
N GLU A 67 -23.53 2.99 8.48
CA GLU A 67 -24.89 2.75 8.06
C GLU A 67 -25.23 1.26 8.17
N THR A 68 -24.28 0.37 7.86
CA THR A 68 -24.41 -1.06 8.13
C THR A 68 -24.55 -1.39 9.63
N LYS A 69 -24.09 -0.50 10.53
CA LYS A 69 -24.35 -0.63 11.99
C LYS A 69 -25.75 -0.16 12.39
N ALA A 70 -26.24 0.90 11.74
CA ALA A 70 -27.54 1.49 12.03
C ALA A 70 -28.69 0.64 11.48
N THR A 71 -28.46 -0.06 10.36
CA THR A 71 -29.47 -0.92 9.73
C THR A 71 -29.23 -2.39 10.06
N SER A 72 -30.29 -3.22 9.98
CA SER A 72 -30.18 -4.67 10.08
C SER A 72 -29.53 -5.31 8.84
N ASP A 73 -29.09 -4.50 7.89
CA ASP A 73 -28.68 -4.94 6.57
C ASP A 73 -27.27 -5.58 6.63
N TYR A 74 -27.10 -6.67 5.90
CA TYR A 74 -25.91 -7.49 5.79
C TYR A 74 -24.87 -6.89 4.85
N TYR A 75 -25.25 -6.05 3.88
CA TYR A 75 -24.34 -5.40 2.93
C TYR A 75 -24.86 -4.03 2.53
N VAL A 76 -24.09 -2.97 2.78
CA VAL A 76 -24.40 -1.61 2.29
C VAL A 76 -23.32 -1.20 1.30
N GLY A 77 -23.72 -0.82 0.10
CA GLY A 77 -22.85 -0.16 -0.88
C GLY A 77 -23.22 1.31 -1.00
N ILE A 78 -22.24 2.15 -1.33
CA ILE A 78 -22.52 3.52 -1.76
C ILE A 78 -22.88 3.52 -3.25
N TYR A 79 -24.02 4.12 -3.60
CA TYR A 79 -24.35 4.49 -4.98
C TYR A 79 -24.39 6.00 -5.04
N GLN A 80 -23.51 6.62 -5.79
CA GLN A 80 -23.66 8.04 -6.06
C GLN A 80 -24.60 8.20 -7.26
N THR A 81 -25.87 8.48 -6.98
CA THR A 81 -26.82 8.99 -7.96
C THR A 81 -27.24 10.39 -7.55
N ASP A 82 -27.45 11.26 -8.53
CA ASP A 82 -28.05 12.57 -8.29
C ASP A 82 -29.59 12.46 -8.11
N ASP A 83 -30.14 11.26 -8.31
CA ASP A 83 -31.57 10.98 -8.17
C ASP A 83 -31.93 10.56 -6.73
N THR A 84 -32.41 11.53 -5.95
CA THR A 84 -32.84 11.37 -4.56
C THR A 84 -34.22 10.72 -4.42
N THR A 85 -34.93 10.44 -5.52
CA THR A 85 -36.25 9.80 -5.50
C THR A 85 -36.17 8.27 -5.44
N ILE A 86 -34.96 7.74 -5.61
CA ILE A 86 -34.67 6.32 -5.57
C ILE A 86 -34.61 5.85 -4.11
N SER A 87 -35.60 5.06 -3.69
CA SER A 87 -35.58 4.35 -2.40
C SER A 87 -35.02 2.94 -2.60
N ASP A 88 -34.03 2.58 -1.77
CA ASP A 88 -33.54 1.21 -1.52
C ASP A 88 -33.51 0.25 -2.72
N LEU A 89 -32.73 0.59 -3.76
CA LEU A 89 -32.57 -0.30 -4.90
C LEU A 89 -31.61 -1.46 -4.58
N LYS A 90 -32.04 -2.66 -4.97
CA LYS A 90 -31.13 -3.79 -5.24
C LYS A 90 -30.53 -3.60 -6.63
N ILE A 91 -29.52 -2.73 -6.76
CA ILE A 91 -28.86 -2.47 -8.05
C ILE A 91 -27.84 -3.58 -8.32
N SER A 92 -27.94 -4.21 -9.50
CA SER A 92 -26.92 -5.14 -9.98
C SER A 92 -25.68 -4.37 -10.45
N ARG A 93 -24.53 -4.58 -9.79
CA ARG A 93 -23.25 -4.00 -10.23
C ARG A 93 -22.52 -4.95 -11.18
N PRO A 94 -21.92 -4.46 -12.28
CA PRO A 94 -21.02 -5.25 -13.10
C PRO A 94 -19.90 -5.86 -12.24
N GLY A 95 -19.70 -7.18 -12.33
CA GLY A 95 -18.66 -7.90 -11.59
C GLY A 95 -19.07 -8.47 -10.23
N ILE A 96 -20.28 -8.17 -9.73
CA ILE A 96 -20.87 -8.87 -8.57
C ILE A 96 -21.84 -9.91 -9.13
N LEU A 97 -21.91 -11.11 -8.52
CA LEU A 97 -22.89 -12.15 -8.89
C LEU A 97 -24.27 -11.84 -8.31
N ASP A 98 -25.33 -12.07 -9.07
CA ASP A 98 -26.71 -11.82 -8.62
C ASP A 98 -27.08 -12.78 -7.50
N ALA A 99 -27.16 -12.25 -6.27
CA ALA A 99 -27.34 -13.01 -5.06
C ALA A 99 -28.53 -12.47 -4.27
N SER A 100 -29.31 -13.38 -3.68
CA SER A 100 -30.55 -13.06 -2.95
C SER A 100 -30.33 -12.09 -1.78
N ASN A 101 -29.11 -12.06 -1.22
CA ASN A 101 -28.66 -11.21 -0.11
C ASN A 101 -27.98 -9.92 -0.59
N ARG A 102 -28.16 -9.51 -1.85
CA ARG A 102 -27.78 -8.16 -2.30
C ARG A 102 -28.68 -7.16 -1.59
N GLU A 103 -28.13 -6.50 -0.59
CA GLU A 103 -28.85 -5.54 0.23
C GLU A 103 -28.45 -4.11 -0.10
N ALA A 104 -29.32 -3.19 0.36
CA ALA A 104 -29.62 -1.91 -0.25
C ALA A 104 -28.38 -1.07 -0.58
N VAL A 105 -28.29 -0.66 -1.85
CA VAL A 105 -27.44 0.47 -2.17
C VAL A 105 -28.22 1.71 -1.76
N LYS A 106 -27.68 2.48 -0.82
CA LYS A 106 -28.35 3.68 -0.29
C LYS A 106 -27.90 4.87 -1.13
N PRO A 107 -28.73 5.36 -2.07
CA PRO A 107 -28.32 6.34 -3.08
C PRO A 107 -27.98 7.73 -2.51
N TRP A 108 -28.42 8.02 -1.29
CA TRP A 108 -28.17 9.30 -0.62
C TRP A 108 -26.88 9.32 0.20
N ILE A 109 -26.24 8.16 0.46
CA ILE A 109 -24.95 8.13 1.14
C ILE A 109 -23.87 8.42 0.10
N LYS A 110 -23.20 9.56 0.26
CA LYS A 110 -22.00 9.90 -0.53
C LYS A 110 -20.77 9.50 0.26
N ALA A 111 -19.79 8.89 -0.40
CA ALA A 111 -18.50 8.52 0.20
C ALA A 111 -17.79 9.75 0.79
N SER A 112 -16.79 9.54 1.63
CA SER A 112 -15.94 10.62 2.13
C SER A 112 -15.09 11.19 1.00
N SER A 113 -14.85 12.50 1.06
CA SER A 113 -13.83 13.11 0.22
C SER A 113 -12.45 12.65 0.71
N VAL A 114 -11.49 12.56 -0.22
CA VAL A 114 -10.14 12.13 0.13
C VAL A 114 -9.55 13.02 1.25
N GLY A 115 -9.11 12.40 2.35
CA GLY A 115 -8.53 13.10 3.50
C GLY A 115 -9.55 13.73 4.45
N ASP A 116 -10.82 13.31 4.41
CA ASP A 116 -11.86 13.73 5.34
C ASP A 116 -11.87 12.86 6.62
N PHE A 117 -10.87 13.08 7.47
CA PHE A 117 -10.58 12.33 8.72
C PHE A 117 -11.72 12.30 9.76
N ASN A 118 -12.80 13.07 9.56
CA ASN A 118 -13.88 13.26 10.52
C ASN A 118 -15.29 13.09 9.90
N SER A 119 -15.39 12.48 8.71
CA SER A 119 -16.66 12.39 8.00
C SER A 119 -17.72 11.49 8.66
N THR A 120 -17.42 10.90 9.82
CA THR A 120 -18.41 10.17 10.63
C THR A 120 -19.49 11.11 11.12
N SER A 121 -20.74 10.79 10.79
CA SER A 121 -21.88 11.29 11.54
C SER A 121 -21.69 10.94 13.02
N SER A 122 -22.13 11.83 13.91
CA SER A 122 -22.07 11.69 15.38
C SER A 122 -22.69 10.40 15.94
N SER A 123 -23.33 9.58 15.10
CA SER A 123 -23.98 8.31 15.40
C SER A 123 -23.08 7.05 15.28
N CYS A 124 -21.88 7.13 14.70
CA CYS A 124 -21.11 5.92 14.34
C CYS A 124 -20.23 5.31 15.44
N GLY A 125 -20.22 5.94 16.62
CA GLY A 125 -19.25 5.67 17.67
C GLY A 125 -17.89 6.26 17.31
N SER A 126 -17.28 6.94 18.27
CA SER A 126 -15.93 7.49 18.12
C SER A 126 -14.95 6.33 18.00
N TYR A 127 -14.56 5.94 16.78
CA TYR A 127 -13.30 5.22 16.66
C TYR A 127 -12.23 6.17 17.18
N ASN A 128 -11.44 5.74 18.16
CA ASN A 128 -10.32 6.53 18.69
C ASN A 128 -9.18 6.70 17.67
N ASP A 129 -9.30 6.08 16.49
CA ASP A 129 -8.38 6.20 15.38
C ASP A 129 -8.86 7.31 14.43
N LYS A 130 -7.95 8.23 14.09
CA LYS A 130 -8.21 9.31 13.12
C LYS A 130 -8.24 8.79 11.67
N ARG A 131 -7.86 7.53 11.45
CA ARG A 131 -7.80 6.90 10.12
C ARG A 131 -8.70 5.67 10.11
N GLN A 132 -9.94 5.90 9.75
CA GLN A 132 -11.01 4.93 9.89
C GLN A 132 -11.20 4.12 8.61
N ASP A 133 -10.93 4.71 7.45
CA ASP A 133 -11.05 4.09 6.13
C ASP A 133 -9.81 4.31 5.25
N ILE A 134 -9.91 3.90 3.99
CA ILE A 134 -8.78 3.88 3.05
C ILE A 134 -8.33 5.28 2.63
N ASP A 135 -9.25 6.21 2.40
CA ASP A 135 -8.93 7.54 1.88
C ASP A 135 -8.34 8.48 2.93
N ASP A 136 -8.54 8.20 4.22
CA ASP A 136 -7.79 8.81 5.33
C ASP A 136 -6.28 8.58 5.26
N TYR A 137 -5.81 7.63 4.43
CA TYR A 137 -4.40 7.38 4.24
C TYR A 137 -3.75 8.25 3.16
N ASN A 138 -4.53 9.07 2.45
CA ASN A 138 -3.96 9.97 1.45
C ASN A 138 -3.01 11.01 2.06
N GLY A 139 -1.88 11.25 1.40
CA GLY A 139 -0.91 12.25 1.81
C GLY A 139 -0.05 11.84 3.00
N ILE A 140 -0.13 10.59 3.46
CA ILE A 140 0.81 10.06 4.46
C ILE A 140 2.22 10.10 3.90
N SER A 141 3.16 10.50 4.75
CA SER A 141 4.59 10.32 4.55
C SER A 141 5.19 9.77 5.83
N ILE A 142 5.80 8.60 5.75
CA ILE A 142 6.54 7.95 6.84
C ILE A 142 8.00 7.94 6.45
N GLU A 143 8.85 8.50 7.30
CA GLU A 143 10.29 8.45 7.14
C GLU A 143 10.85 7.40 8.08
N GLN A 144 11.76 6.56 7.58
CA GLN A 144 12.45 5.56 8.39
C GLN A 144 13.95 5.68 8.18
N GLN A 145 14.67 5.66 9.29
CA GLN A 145 16.13 5.53 9.29
C GLN A 145 16.50 4.29 10.09
N ALA A 146 17.05 3.29 9.42
CA ALA A 146 17.42 2.02 10.02
C ALA A 146 18.79 1.54 9.53
N TYR A 147 19.51 0.82 10.36
CA TYR A 147 20.76 0.16 9.96
C TYR A 147 20.47 -1.32 9.68
N VAL A 148 20.67 -1.76 8.44
CA VAL A 148 20.57 -3.18 8.07
C VAL A 148 21.93 -3.62 7.55
N SER A 149 22.57 -4.56 8.26
CA SER A 149 23.84 -5.17 7.86
C SER A 149 24.90 -4.14 7.43
N SER A 150 25.13 -3.11 8.26
CA SER A 150 26.06 -1.99 8.04
C SER A 150 25.71 -0.98 6.93
N SER A 151 24.56 -1.15 6.25
CA SER A 151 24.02 -0.15 5.33
C SER A 151 22.93 0.69 6.03
N LEU A 152 23.01 2.01 5.89
CA LEU A 152 21.96 2.92 6.31
C LEU A 152 20.82 2.84 5.29
N ILE A 153 19.63 2.52 5.75
CA ILE A 153 18.39 2.62 4.98
C ILE A 153 17.71 3.90 5.44
N ASN A 154 17.65 4.88 4.56
CA ASN A 154 17.02 6.17 4.79
C ASN A 154 15.81 6.29 3.85
N SER A 155 14.71 5.64 4.19
CA SER A 155 13.55 5.54 3.30
C SER A 155 12.47 6.57 3.63
N LYS A 156 11.72 6.95 2.60
CA LYS A 156 10.48 7.71 2.71
C LYS A 156 9.40 6.93 1.99
N THR A 157 8.34 6.59 2.71
CA THR A 157 7.15 5.94 2.15
C THR A 157 5.99 6.91 2.14
N THR A 158 5.45 7.17 0.95
CA THR A 158 4.32 8.06 0.71
C THR A 158 3.11 7.31 0.19
N VAL A 159 1.92 7.85 0.49
CA VAL A 159 0.64 7.28 0.04
C VAL A 159 -0.16 8.34 -0.70
N SER A 160 -0.70 7.94 -1.85
CA SER A 160 -1.70 8.71 -2.58
C SER A 160 -2.94 7.85 -2.79
N VAL A 161 -4.11 8.39 -2.44
CA VAL A 161 -5.40 7.78 -2.73
C VAL A 161 -6.17 8.72 -3.63
N LYS A 162 -6.76 8.18 -4.71
CA LYS A 162 -7.58 8.92 -5.66
C LYS A 162 -8.83 8.13 -6.01
N TYR A 163 -9.88 8.84 -6.40
CA TYR A 163 -11.07 8.22 -6.97
C TYR A 163 -10.90 8.06 -8.48
N GLU A 164 -11.35 6.93 -9.00
CA GLU A 164 -11.32 6.57 -10.41
C GLU A 164 -12.73 6.23 -10.90
N LYS A 165 -13.02 6.58 -12.16
CA LYS A 165 -14.31 6.33 -12.78
C LYS A 165 -14.36 4.95 -13.45
N SER A 166 -15.48 4.24 -13.33
CA SER A 166 -15.82 3.11 -14.21
C SER A 166 -16.81 3.60 -15.27
N THR A 167 -16.57 3.29 -16.55
CA THR A 167 -17.55 3.55 -17.61
C THR A 167 -18.45 2.32 -17.81
N ASN A 168 -19.70 2.55 -18.27
CA ASN A 168 -20.83 1.60 -18.31
C ASN A 168 -20.65 0.31 -19.15
N LYS A 169 -19.43 -0.15 -19.44
CA LYS A 169 -19.15 -1.32 -20.28
C LYS A 169 -18.11 -2.29 -19.69
N GLY A 170 -17.90 -2.27 -18.37
CA GLY A 170 -16.88 -3.14 -17.74
C GLY A 170 -15.45 -2.80 -18.17
N ILE A 171 -15.27 -1.63 -18.81
CA ILE A 171 -13.96 -1.05 -19.11
C ILE A 171 -13.69 -0.04 -18.00
N ILE A 172 -12.64 -0.28 -17.23
CA ILE A 172 -12.13 0.68 -16.26
C ILE A 172 -11.30 1.68 -17.06
N GLU A 173 -11.91 2.79 -17.47
CA GLU A 173 -11.19 3.95 -17.96
C GLU A 173 -10.74 4.77 -16.77
N LEU A 174 -9.48 4.56 -16.37
CA LEU A 174 -8.85 5.29 -15.28
C LEU A 174 -8.66 6.76 -15.70
N GLN A 175 -9.44 7.64 -15.09
CA GLN A 175 -9.30 9.08 -15.18
C GLN A 175 -9.38 9.62 -13.75
N ASP A 176 -8.35 10.38 -13.37
CA ASP A 176 -8.32 11.14 -12.13
C ASP A 176 -9.54 12.08 -12.10
N ASP A 177 -10.53 11.74 -11.28
CA ASP A 177 -11.74 12.55 -11.08
C ASP A 177 -11.70 13.18 -9.68
N SER A 178 -12.09 14.45 -9.59
CA SER A 178 -12.25 15.16 -8.32
C SER A 178 -13.56 14.78 -7.61
N GLY A 179 -14.46 14.08 -8.31
CA GLY A 179 -15.67 13.52 -7.73
C GLY A 179 -15.41 12.19 -6.99
N ILE A 180 -16.19 11.96 -5.93
CA ILE A 180 -16.32 10.64 -5.29
C ILE A 180 -16.84 9.63 -6.34
N ARG A 181 -16.22 8.45 -6.41
CA ARG A 181 -16.54 7.39 -7.41
C ARG A 181 -16.42 6.00 -6.81
N ASP A 182 -16.80 5.01 -7.61
CA ASP A 182 -16.89 3.60 -7.22
C ASP A 182 -15.54 2.88 -7.10
N ILE A 183 -14.42 3.49 -7.53
CA ILE A 183 -13.10 2.86 -7.46
C ILE A 183 -12.15 3.80 -6.73
N LYS A 184 -11.41 3.26 -5.75
CA LYS A 184 -10.27 3.93 -5.10
C LYS A 184 -8.97 3.35 -5.69
N LYS A 185 -8.13 4.22 -6.24
CA LYS A 185 -6.75 3.91 -6.63
C LYS A 185 -5.82 4.32 -5.51
N ILE A 186 -5.01 3.37 -5.05
CA ILE A 186 -4.05 3.56 -3.96
C ILE A 186 -2.66 3.37 -4.53
N GLU A 187 -1.83 4.41 -4.45
CA GLU A 187 -0.42 4.34 -4.78
C GLU A 187 0.40 4.46 -3.50
N VAL A 188 1.20 3.43 -3.20
CA VAL A 188 2.18 3.46 -2.11
C VAL A 188 3.57 3.49 -2.74
N THR A 189 4.30 4.58 -2.52
CA THR A 189 5.64 4.78 -3.07
C THR A 189 6.65 4.83 -1.95
N SER A 190 7.58 3.88 -1.92
CA SER A 190 8.73 3.90 -1.01
C SER A 190 9.99 4.23 -1.81
N GLU A 191 10.74 5.23 -1.38
CA GLU A 191 11.95 5.71 -2.04
C GLU A 191 13.08 5.90 -1.04
N ASP A 192 14.31 5.67 -1.51
CA ASP A 192 15.51 6.07 -0.78
C ASP A 192 15.67 7.59 -0.84
N ARG A 193 15.89 8.22 0.32
CA ARG A 193 16.02 9.67 0.45
C ARG A 193 17.38 10.16 -0.01
N ASP A 194 18.40 9.33 0.14
CA ASP A 194 19.76 9.70 -0.24
C ASP A 194 19.96 9.52 -1.76
N ASN A 195 19.24 8.57 -2.37
CA ASN A 195 19.22 8.35 -3.80
C ASN A 195 17.81 8.00 -4.34
N PRO A 196 17.02 9.02 -4.75
CA PRO A 196 15.65 8.84 -5.26
C PRO A 196 15.50 7.98 -6.52
N LYS A 197 16.61 7.55 -7.13
CA LYS A 197 16.60 6.55 -8.20
C LYS A 197 16.06 5.21 -7.71
N TYR A 198 16.34 4.82 -6.46
CA TYR A 198 15.81 3.61 -5.86
C TYR A 198 14.42 3.89 -5.29
N LYS A 199 13.41 3.48 -6.05
CA LYS A 199 12.00 3.67 -5.68
C LYS A 199 11.17 2.47 -6.08
N ILE A 200 10.21 2.14 -5.23
CA ILE A 200 9.22 1.09 -5.46
C ILE A 200 7.84 1.72 -5.33
N LYS A 201 7.03 1.56 -6.38
CA LYS A 201 5.63 1.99 -6.40
C LYS A 201 4.74 0.76 -6.49
N LEU A 202 3.87 0.59 -5.50
CA LEU A 202 2.78 -0.39 -5.53
C LEU A 202 1.47 0.33 -5.81
N VAL A 203 0.68 -0.20 -6.75
CA VAL A 203 -0.60 0.37 -7.17
C VAL A 203 -1.70 -0.67 -6.94
N TYR A 204 -2.75 -0.26 -6.25
CA TYR A 204 -3.93 -1.09 -5.97
C TYR A 204 -5.18 -0.38 -6.43
N TYR A 205 -6.17 -1.16 -6.85
CA TYR A 205 -7.51 -0.70 -7.21
C TYR A 205 -8.52 -1.44 -6.35
N LEU A 206 -9.40 -0.69 -5.69
CA LEU A 206 -10.48 -1.24 -4.89
C LEU A 206 -11.80 -0.68 -5.36
N ALA A 207 -12.68 -1.56 -5.81
CA ALA A 207 -14.04 -1.22 -6.14
C ALA A 207 -14.92 -1.22 -4.88
N ASN A 208 -15.85 -0.28 -4.82
CA ASN A 208 -16.95 -0.21 -3.88
C ASN A 208 -17.94 -1.35 -4.17
N VAL A 209 -17.63 -2.53 -3.67
CA VAL A 209 -18.50 -3.71 -3.79
C VAL A 209 -19.48 -3.84 -2.60
N GLY A 210 -19.53 -2.81 -1.75
CA GLY A 210 -20.22 -2.84 -0.46
C GLY A 210 -19.42 -3.60 0.60
N GLU A 211 -19.72 -3.31 1.86
CA GLU A 211 -19.11 -4.00 2.99
C GLU A 211 -20.10 -4.91 3.70
N PRO A 212 -19.69 -6.16 4.05
CA PRO A 212 -20.48 -6.97 4.94
C PRO A 212 -20.65 -6.26 6.28
N LYS A 213 -21.80 -6.45 6.92
CA LYS A 213 -21.96 -6.18 8.35
C LYS A 213 -20.80 -6.84 9.07
N GLN A 214 -20.09 -6.06 9.90
CA GLN A 214 -19.04 -6.60 10.74
C GLN A 214 -19.64 -7.75 11.56
N ILE A 215 -19.41 -8.99 11.12
CA ILE A 215 -19.56 -10.15 11.98
C ILE A 215 -18.62 -9.83 13.13
N PRO A 216 -19.08 -9.80 14.38
CA PRO A 216 -18.20 -9.52 15.50
C PRO A 216 -17.05 -10.53 15.42
N THR A 217 -15.92 -10.08 14.91
CA THR A 217 -14.70 -10.87 14.87
C THR A 217 -14.42 -11.11 16.34
N ALA A 218 -14.50 -12.38 16.75
CA ALA A 218 -14.11 -12.78 18.08
C ALA A 218 -12.73 -12.19 18.31
N LYS A 219 -12.66 -11.16 19.17
CA LYS A 219 -11.39 -10.68 19.69
C LYS A 219 -10.75 -11.90 20.34
N TRP A 220 -9.70 -12.42 19.73
CA TRP A 220 -8.84 -13.36 20.42
C TRP A 220 -8.28 -12.60 21.62
N LYS A 221 -8.77 -12.97 22.81
CA LYS A 221 -8.19 -12.58 24.09
C LYS A 221 -6.85 -13.28 24.26
#